data_AF-A0A969X6Y1-F1
#
_entry.id   AF-A0A969X6Y1-F1
#
_cell.length_a   1.000
_cell.length_b   1.000
_cell.length_c   1.000
_cell.angle_alpha   90.00
_cell.angle_beta   90.00
_cell.angle_gamma   90.00
#
_symmetry.space_group_name_H-M   'P 1'
#
loop_
_entity.id
_entity.type
_entity.pdbx_description
1 polymer ?
#
loop_
_entity_poly.entity_id
_entity_poly.type
_entity_poly.pdbx_seq_one_letter_code
_entity_poly.pdbx_strand_id
1 'polypeptide(L)' 'MTKRVVITGLGVITPIGLGKKEFWKGLKDGQNGVVRITRFDASSFPSQIAGEVNQTLPCIL' A
#
# COMPACT_ATOMS: atom_id res chain seq x y z
N MET A 1 17.80 -33.65 -5.09
CA MET A 1 16.54 -33.41 -4.35
C MET A 1 16.45 -31.92 -4.04
N THR A 2 15.47 -31.21 -4.59
CA THR A 2 15.24 -29.79 -4.29
C THR A 2 14.42 -29.65 -3.01
N LYS A 3 14.78 -28.72 -2.12
CA LYS A 3 14.01 -28.46 -0.88
C LYS A 3 12.70 -27.75 -1.23
N ARG A 4 11.59 -28.18 -0.64
CA ARG A 4 10.32 -27.45 -0.77
C ARG A 4 10.38 -26.18 0.07
N VAL A 5 10.14 -25.05 -0.57
CA VAL A 5 10.04 -23.74 0.08
C VAL A 5 8.59 -23.27 -0.02
N VAL A 6 8.05 -22.73 1.08
CA VAL A 6 6.69 -22.22 1.16
C VAL A 6 6.68 -20.85 1.83
N ILE A 7 5.65 -20.06 1.54
CA ILE A 7 5.40 -18.78 2.20
C ILE A 7 4.52 -19.05 3.43
N THR A 8 5.04 -18.76 4.61
CA THR A 8 4.33 -18.98 5.90
C THR A 8 3.68 -17.71 6.45
N GLY A 9 3.98 -16.54 5.89
CA GLY A 9 3.43 -15.26 6.33
C GLY A 9 3.56 -14.16 5.28
N LEU A 10 2.68 -13.18 5.37
CA LEU A 10 2.64 -11.99 4.51
C LEU A 10 2.24 -10.77 5.36
N GLY A 11 3.04 -9.71 5.27
CA GLY A 11 2.72 -8.37 5.77
C GLY A 11 2.71 -7.37 4.62
N VAL A 12 1.75 -6.45 4.61
CA VAL A 12 1.54 -5.50 3.50
C VAL A 12 1.12 -4.15 4.07
N ILE A 13 1.71 -3.08 3.54
CA ILE A 13 1.33 -1.69 3.82
C ILE A 13 1.16 -1.02 2.46
N THR A 14 -0.07 -0.67 2.10
CA THR A 14 -0.38 -0.12 0.77
C THR A 14 -1.42 1.00 0.86
N PRO A 15 -1.52 1.85 -0.17
CA PRO A 15 -2.55 2.91 -0.25
C PRO A 15 -3.99 2.38 -0.24
N ILE A 16 -4.19 1.10 -0.55
CA ILE A 16 -5.51 0.43 -0.60
C ILE A 16 -5.76 -0.49 0.60
N GLY A 17 -4.89 -0.47 1.61
CA GLY A 17 -5.07 -1.25 2.83
C GLY A 17 -3.77 -1.46 3.62
N LEU A 18 -3.90 -1.36 4.94
CA LEU A 18 -2.89 -1.73 5.92
C LEU A 18 -3.15 -3.15 6.43
N GLY A 19 -2.21 -4.06 6.22
CA GLY A 19 -2.36 -5.46 6.58
C GLY A 19 -3.02 -6.29 5.47
N LYS A 20 -2.87 -7.61 5.61
CA LYS A 20 -3.27 -8.58 4.58
C LYS A 20 -4.77 -8.60 4.30
N LYS A 21 -5.63 -8.37 5.30
CA LYS A 21 -7.09 -8.47 5.16
C LYS A 21 -7.63 -7.27 4.39
N GLU A 22 -7.19 -6.10 4.78
CA GLU A 22 -7.54 -4.79 4.27
C GLU A 22 -7.04 -4.66 2.82
N PHE A 23 -5.77 -5.00 2.58
CA PHE A 23 -5.20 -5.06 1.24
C PHE A 23 -6.01 -5.99 0.32
N TRP A 24 -6.32 -7.21 0.79
CA TRP A 24 -7.08 -8.17 -0.01
C TRP A 24 -8.51 -7.69 -0.31
N LYS A 25 -9.16 -7.04 0.66
CA LYS A 25 -10.47 -6.40 0.43
C LYS A 25 -10.36 -5.28 -0.60
N GLY A 26 -9.37 -4.39 -0.44
CA GLY A 26 -9.15 -3.26 -1.35
C GLY A 26 -8.90 -3.70 -2.79
N LEU A 27 -8.10 -4.75 -2.98
CA LEU A 27 -7.89 -5.36 -4.28
C LEU A 27 -9.17 -5.91 -4.90
N LYS A 28 -9.93 -6.72 -4.15
CA LYS A 28 -11.16 -7.35 -4.66
C LYS A 28 -12.25 -6.34 -5.00
N ASP A 29 -12.32 -5.26 -4.25
CA ASP A 29 -13.33 -4.21 -4.46
C ASP A 29 -12.90 -3.20 -5.53
N GLY A 30 -11.70 -3.34 -6.11
CA GLY A 30 -11.17 -2.40 -7.11
C GLY A 30 -10.90 -1.01 -6.52
N GLN A 31 -10.50 -0.92 -5.25
CA GLN A 31 -10.20 0.36 -4.62
C GLN A 31 -9.02 1.04 -5.31
N ASN A 32 -9.19 2.31 -5.67
CA ASN A 32 -8.13 3.13 -6.21
C ASN A 32 -7.43 3.92 -5.09
N GLY A 33 -6.16 3.60 -4.85
CA GLY A 33 -5.34 4.31 -3.86
C GLY A 33 -4.55 5.49 -4.41
N VAL A 34 -4.63 5.78 -5.72
CA VAL A 34 -3.90 6.87 -6.37
C VAL A 34 -4.68 8.17 -6.22
N VAL A 35 -4.07 9.15 -5.57
CA VAL A 35 -4.65 10.45 -5.23
C VAL A 35 -3.65 11.58 -5.53
N ARG A 36 -4.07 12.84 -5.40
CA ARG A 36 -3.15 13.98 -5.48
C ARG A 36 -2.13 13.91 -4.34
N ILE A 37 -0.85 14.16 -4.65
CA ILE A 37 0.23 14.18 -3.65
C ILE A 37 -0.10 15.20 -2.55
N THR A 38 -0.04 14.76 -1.29
CA THR A 38 -0.27 15.60 -0.10
C THR A 38 0.96 15.75 0.79
N ARG A 39 1.96 14.90 0.62
CA ARG A 39 3.17 14.92 1.48
C ARG A 39 4.14 16.07 1.21
N PHE A 40 4.05 16.70 0.04
CA PHE A 40 4.86 17.86 -0.34
C PHE A 40 4.19 18.64 -1.47
N ASP A 41 4.67 19.86 -1.74
CA ASP A 41 4.20 20.64 -2.89
C ASP A 41 4.76 20.06 -4.20
N ALA A 42 3.90 19.37 -4.94
CA ALA A 42 4.24 18.76 -6.22
C ALA A 42 3.93 19.67 -7.44
N SER A 43 3.64 20.96 -7.25
CA SER A 43 3.22 21.89 -8.32
C SER A 43 4.24 22.02 -9.47
N SER A 44 5.54 21.93 -9.16
CA SER A 44 6.63 22.03 -10.13
C SER A 44 6.93 20.72 -10.88
N PHE A 45 6.27 19.61 -10.52
CA PHE A 45 6.54 18.31 -11.11
C PHE A 45 5.53 17.96 -12.21
N PRO A 46 5.97 17.25 -13.27
CA PRO A 46 5.08 16.82 -14.34
C PRO A 46 4.06 15.76 -13.90
N SER A 47 4.39 14.96 -12.88
CA SER A 47 3.44 14.05 -12.21
C SER A 47 3.05 14.60 -10.85
N GLN A 48 1.76 14.55 -10.58
CA GLN A 48 1.12 15.22 -9.43
C GLN A 48 0.28 14.26 -8.59
N ILE A 49 0.26 12.98 -8.95
CA ILE A 49 -0.50 11.93 -8.29
C ILE A 49 0.42 10.85 -7.74
N ALA A 50 0.02 10.24 -6.63
CA ALA A 50 0.74 9.14 -6.01
C ALA A 50 -0.22 8.22 -5.24
N GLY A 51 0.18 6.98 -5.06
CA GLY A 51 -0.45 6.08 -4.09
C GLY A 51 0.15 6.34 -2.70
N GLU A 52 -0.45 7.24 -1.92
CA GLU A 52 0.03 7.58 -0.58
C GLU A 52 -0.59 6.67 0.49
N VAL A 53 0.22 6.23 1.46
CA VAL A 53 -0.28 5.59 2.68
C VAL A 53 -0.63 6.69 3.68
N ASN A 54 -1.92 7.01 3.77
CA ASN A 54 -2.41 8.12 4.60
C ASN A 54 -2.88 7.68 5.99
N GLN A 55 -3.03 6.38 6.21
CA GLN A 55 -3.35 5.83 7.53
C GLN A 55 -2.09 5.88 8.42
N THR A 56 -2.23 6.45 9.62
CA THR A 56 -1.19 6.41 10.64
C THR A 56 -0.86 4.95 10.95
N LEU A 57 0.37 4.56 10.69
CA LEU A 57 0.85 3.26 11.12
C LEU A 57 0.89 3.25 12.65
N PRO A 58 0.26 2.29 13.34
CA PRO A 58 0.59 2.06 14.74
C PRO A 58 2.10 1.78 14.78
N CYS A 59 2.78 2.38 15.75
CA CYS A 59 4.24 2.41 15.91
C CYS A 59 4.87 1.02 16.21
N ILE A 60 4.50 -0.03 15.47
CA ILE A 60 4.86 -1.42 15.69
C ILE A 60 5.68 -1.97 14.50
N LEU A 61 6.44 -1.09 13.83
CA LEU A 61 7.63 -1.47 13.08
C LEU A 61 8.86 -1.04 13.87
#